data_AF-A0A556AJI0-F1
#
_entry.id   AF-A0A556AJI0-F1
#
_cell.length_a   1.000
_cell.length_b   1.000
_cell.length_c   1.000
_cell.angle_alpha   90.00
_cell.angle_beta   90.00
_cell.angle_gamma   90.00
#
_symmetry.space_group_name_H-M   'P 1'
#
loop_
_entity.id
_entity.type
_entity.pdbx_description
1 polymer ?
#
loop_
_entity_poly.entity_id
_entity_poly.type
_entity_poly.pdbx_seq_one_letter_code
_entity_poly.pdbx_strand_id
1 'polypeptide(L)'
;MKQRIEVYAGTAGHSAWFSDDCGQTWVHPNSHSGMYLEARVWTFCHHPDAPEHLYAGTDMGVFRWSERTARWTAIASPMQDVWALAQDPRDPNTLYAGTRPAGFLRSEDGGAHWEELRVPGLAAFSEINRGPTRVTQILFDPTDADTLWASVEIGGIFRSRDRGRTWTPQSEGLVSADVHGLACIRDGQGRKILFATTNRGLHRSEDEGDTWTFQLLDSPWQYTRAIVPGAGDDAVLFLANGNGPPGNAGRLLRSEDYGRMWRDAGLPGPLNSSVWCVACHPFDPALVFVATNLGQLFRSTDGGLAWERLPHEFGEIRALCWRPITVAPDRPPHSLTVRPPVTAPAPTSDTALP
;
A
#
# COMPACT_ATOMS: atom_id res chain seq x y z
N MET A 1 1.97 22.99 -17.11
CA MET A 1 1.23 22.49 -15.93
C MET A 1 2.27 21.92 -14.96
N LYS A 2 2.20 22.19 -13.66
CA LYS A 2 3.10 21.60 -12.67
C LYS A 2 2.48 20.29 -12.19
N GLN A 3 3.25 19.20 -12.14
CA GLN A 3 2.82 18.01 -11.41
C GLN A 3 2.67 18.40 -9.94
N ARG A 4 1.49 18.13 -9.37
CA ARG A 4 1.28 18.18 -7.93
C ARG A 4 1.40 16.76 -7.40
N ILE A 5 2.05 16.66 -6.26
CA ILE A 5 2.20 15.42 -5.53
C ILE A 5 1.03 15.35 -4.56
N GLU A 6 0.27 14.26 -4.61
CA GLU A 6 -0.79 13.99 -3.65
C GLU A 6 -0.46 12.75 -2.83
N VAL A 7 -0.70 12.83 -1.51
CA VAL A 7 -0.64 11.70 -0.58
C VAL A 7 -2.06 11.24 -0.27
N TYR A 8 -2.25 9.94 -0.21
CA TYR A 8 -3.49 9.30 0.20
C TYR A 8 -3.23 8.46 1.45
N ALA A 9 -4.13 8.55 2.42
CA ALA A 9 -4.08 7.74 3.64
C ALA A 9 -5.37 6.92 3.76
N GLY A 10 -5.22 5.62 3.97
CA GLY A 10 -6.33 4.69 4.16
C GLY A 10 -6.42 4.35 5.64
N THR A 11 -7.60 4.50 6.21
CA THR A 11 -7.82 4.27 7.65
C THR A 11 -8.76 3.11 7.89
N ALA A 12 -8.66 2.47 9.06
CA ALA A 12 -9.66 1.52 9.50
C ALA A 12 -10.82 2.28 10.17
N GLY A 13 -11.78 2.73 9.36
CA GLY A 13 -13.06 3.27 9.86
C GLY A 13 -13.30 4.75 9.58
N HIS A 14 -12.42 5.44 8.86
CA HIS A 14 -12.63 6.81 8.39
C HIS A 14 -12.23 6.99 6.92
N SER A 15 -12.45 5.96 6.08
CA SER A 15 -12.27 6.03 4.64
C SER A 15 -10.86 6.46 4.19
N ALA A 16 -10.76 6.98 2.96
CA ALA A 16 -9.54 7.45 2.29
C ALA A 16 -9.37 8.97 2.43
N TRP A 17 -8.25 9.44 2.97
CA TRP A 17 -7.92 10.86 3.14
C TRP A 17 -6.97 11.34 2.05
N PHE A 18 -6.97 12.65 1.82
CA PHE A 18 -6.16 13.30 0.78
C PHE A 18 -5.34 14.45 1.34
N SER A 19 -4.10 14.59 0.89
CA SER A 19 -3.27 15.77 1.13
C SER A 19 -2.58 16.20 -0.16
N ASP A 20 -2.63 17.50 -0.43
CA ASP A 20 -1.96 18.18 -1.56
C ASP A 20 -0.88 19.17 -1.08
N ASP A 21 -0.53 19.11 0.20
CA ASP A 21 0.46 19.98 0.87
C ASP A 21 1.55 19.18 1.60
N CYS A 22 1.86 17.99 1.07
CA CYS A 22 2.83 17.05 1.62
C CYS A 22 2.54 16.73 3.09
N GLY A 23 1.28 16.36 3.38
CA GLY A 23 0.84 15.78 4.65
C GLY A 23 0.66 16.76 5.79
N GLN A 24 0.82 18.07 5.54
CA GLN A 24 0.65 19.10 6.57
C GLN A 24 -0.81 19.19 6.99
N THR A 25 -1.72 19.11 6.03
CA THR A 25 -3.16 19.04 6.28
C THR A 25 -3.83 18.00 5.39
N TRP A 26 -5.01 17.56 5.83
CA TRP A 26 -5.72 16.44 5.23
C TRP A 26 -7.19 16.75 5.05
N VAL A 27 -7.72 16.28 3.93
CA VAL A 27 -9.14 16.39 3.58
C VAL A 27 -9.77 15.03 3.72
N HIS A 28 -10.81 14.97 4.56
CA HIS A 28 -11.70 13.84 4.58
C HIS A 28 -12.72 13.97 3.45
N PRO A 29 -12.87 12.97 2.57
CA PRO A 29 -13.97 12.96 1.62
C PRO A 29 -15.31 12.96 2.37
N ASN A 30 -16.21 13.88 2.01
CA ASN A 30 -17.57 13.89 2.55
C ASN A 30 -18.44 12.81 1.88
N SER A 31 -19.70 12.68 2.32
CA SER A 31 -20.65 11.66 1.84
C SER A 31 -20.89 11.67 0.32
N HIS A 32 -20.54 12.75 -0.38
CA HIS A 32 -20.68 12.86 -1.83
C HIS A 32 -19.48 12.31 -2.61
N SER A 33 -18.38 11.99 -1.93
CA SER A 33 -17.18 11.41 -2.53
C SER A 33 -17.43 10.02 -3.13
N GLY A 34 -18.49 9.32 -2.73
CA GLY A 34 -18.89 8.03 -3.28
C GLY A 34 -18.31 6.81 -2.57
N MET A 35 -17.46 6.99 -1.55
CA MET A 35 -17.10 5.94 -0.59
C MET A 35 -17.82 6.19 0.73
N TYR A 36 -18.26 5.12 1.41
CA TYR A 36 -18.86 5.25 2.74
C TYR A 36 -17.84 5.83 3.73
N LEU A 37 -18.29 6.75 4.59
CA LEU A 37 -17.41 7.53 5.47
C LEU A 37 -16.68 6.67 6.49
N GLU A 38 -17.26 5.54 6.87
CA GLU A 38 -16.65 4.60 7.82
C GLU A 38 -16.07 3.35 7.12
N ALA A 39 -15.96 3.38 5.79
CA ALA A 39 -15.29 2.31 5.05
C ALA A 39 -13.86 2.13 5.57
N ARG A 40 -13.40 0.89 5.65
CA ARG A 40 -12.02 0.57 5.99
C ARG A 40 -11.24 0.44 4.70
N VAL A 41 -10.14 1.18 4.60
CA VAL A 41 -9.31 1.19 3.40
C VAL A 41 -7.98 0.53 3.73
N TRP A 42 -7.73 -0.64 3.12
CA TRP A 42 -6.60 -1.49 3.45
C TRP A 42 -5.40 -1.27 2.56
N THR A 43 -5.63 -0.83 1.31
CA THR A 43 -4.60 -0.70 0.30
C THR A 43 -5.01 0.30 -0.78
N PHE A 44 -4.02 0.87 -1.44
CA PHE A 44 -4.19 1.63 -2.67
C PHE A 44 -3.21 1.15 -3.73
N CYS A 45 -3.59 1.25 -5.00
CA CYS A 45 -2.66 1.13 -6.11
C CYS A 45 -3.01 2.12 -7.24
N HIS A 46 -1.99 2.54 -7.97
CA HIS A 46 -2.12 3.38 -9.15
C HIS A 46 -1.08 2.93 -10.20
N HIS A 47 -1.29 3.34 -11.44
CA HIS A 47 -0.39 3.05 -12.55
C HIS A 47 0.13 4.36 -13.16
N PRO A 48 1.44 4.47 -13.46
CA PRO A 48 2.01 5.71 -14.01
C PRO A 48 1.43 6.10 -15.38
N ASP A 49 1.03 5.11 -16.19
CA ASP A 49 0.40 5.36 -17.50
C ASP A 49 -1.12 5.67 -17.41
N ALA A 50 -1.70 5.62 -16.21
CA ALA A 50 -3.10 5.98 -15.95
C ALA A 50 -3.24 6.81 -14.66
N PRO A 51 -2.54 7.96 -14.56
CA PRO A 51 -2.39 8.72 -13.32
C PRO A 51 -3.70 9.34 -12.80
N GLU A 52 -4.73 9.46 -13.65
CA GLU A 52 -6.06 9.92 -13.28
C GLU A 52 -6.86 8.92 -12.42
N HIS A 53 -6.42 7.66 -12.40
CA HIS A 53 -7.03 6.57 -11.67
C HIS A 53 -6.24 6.22 -10.41
N LEU A 54 -6.97 5.91 -9.34
CA LEU A 54 -6.46 5.36 -8.09
C LEU A 54 -7.46 4.31 -7.63
N TYR A 55 -6.98 3.11 -7.37
CA TYR A 55 -7.81 2.02 -6.83
C TYR A 55 -7.60 1.92 -5.33
N ALA A 56 -8.67 1.61 -4.62
CA ALA A 56 -8.66 1.34 -3.19
C ALA A 56 -9.28 -0.04 -2.92
N GLY A 57 -8.56 -0.87 -2.17
CA GLY A 57 -9.10 -2.11 -1.61
C GLY A 57 -9.70 -1.79 -0.26
N THR A 58 -10.98 -2.14 -0.08
CA THR A 58 -11.74 -1.77 1.11
C THR A 58 -12.40 -3.00 1.73
N ASP A 59 -13.09 -2.83 2.84
CA ASP A 59 -13.97 -3.86 3.38
C ASP A 59 -15.29 -4.03 2.62
N MET A 60 -15.57 -3.14 1.66
CA MET A 60 -16.78 -3.15 0.82
C MET A 60 -16.48 -3.41 -0.67
N GLY A 61 -15.30 -3.95 -0.97
CA GLY A 61 -14.86 -4.28 -2.33
C GLY A 61 -13.82 -3.30 -2.87
N VAL A 62 -13.73 -3.22 -4.19
CA VAL A 62 -12.80 -2.34 -4.89
C VAL A 62 -13.49 -1.03 -5.24
N PHE A 63 -12.85 0.10 -4.93
CA PHE A 63 -13.28 1.42 -5.38
C PHE A 63 -12.25 2.03 -6.32
N ARG A 64 -12.71 2.78 -7.30
CA ARG A 64 -11.86 3.59 -8.18
C ARG A 64 -12.18 5.06 -8.03
N TRP A 65 -11.17 5.85 -7.72
CA TRP A 65 -11.21 7.30 -7.76
C TRP A 65 -11.01 7.80 -9.18
N SER A 66 -11.74 8.87 -9.54
CA SER A 66 -11.53 9.61 -10.77
C SER A 66 -11.28 11.08 -10.46
N GLU A 67 -10.13 11.60 -10.89
CA GLU A 67 -9.81 13.03 -10.81
C GLU A 67 -10.86 13.90 -11.50
N ARG A 68 -11.36 13.44 -12.66
CA ARG A 68 -12.32 14.19 -13.46
C ARG A 68 -13.63 14.43 -12.72
N THR A 69 -14.10 13.45 -11.96
CA THR A 69 -15.38 13.54 -11.26
C THR A 69 -15.23 13.88 -9.78
N ALA A 70 -14.00 13.86 -9.24
CA ALA A 70 -13.73 14.00 -7.80
C ALA A 70 -14.53 12.99 -6.96
N ARG A 71 -14.64 11.74 -7.44
CA ARG A 71 -15.45 10.69 -6.83
C ARG A 71 -14.81 9.31 -6.90
N TRP A 72 -14.94 8.59 -5.80
CA TRP A 72 -14.87 7.15 -5.71
C TRP A 72 -16.13 6.53 -6.34
N THR A 73 -15.92 5.50 -7.15
CA THR A 73 -16.97 4.66 -7.70
C THR A 73 -16.68 3.22 -7.31
N ALA A 74 -17.65 2.55 -6.69
CA ALA A 74 -17.54 1.12 -6.44
C ALA A 74 -17.45 0.38 -7.77
N ILE A 75 -16.47 -0.52 -7.89
CA ILE A 75 -16.36 -1.43 -9.02
C ILE A 75 -17.14 -2.68 -8.63
N ALA A 76 -18.13 -3.04 -9.46
CA ALA A 76 -18.86 -4.29 -9.28
C ALA A 76 -17.87 -5.45 -9.36
N SER A 77 -17.77 -6.22 -8.28
CA SER A 77 -16.83 -7.34 -8.18
C SER A 77 -17.41 -8.41 -7.25
N PRO A 78 -16.94 -9.67 -7.32
CA PRO A 78 -17.36 -10.71 -6.39
C PRO A 78 -16.74 -10.54 -4.99
N MET A 79 -15.85 -9.56 -4.79
CA MET A 79 -15.07 -9.37 -3.58
C MET A 79 -15.69 -8.36 -2.63
N GLN A 80 -15.44 -8.54 -1.33
CA GLN A 80 -15.75 -7.55 -0.29
C GLN A 80 -14.46 -7.11 0.42
N ASP A 81 -13.93 -7.89 1.36
CA ASP A 81 -12.76 -7.52 2.16
C ASP A 81 -11.45 -7.65 1.34
N VAL A 82 -11.10 -6.63 0.57
CA VAL A 82 -9.94 -6.58 -0.34
C VAL A 82 -8.74 -5.94 0.35
N TRP A 83 -7.78 -6.77 0.76
CA TRP A 83 -6.63 -6.38 1.56
C TRP A 83 -5.39 -6.00 0.74
N ALA A 84 -5.25 -6.57 -0.45
CA ALA A 84 -4.14 -6.29 -1.36
C ALA A 84 -4.66 -5.98 -2.76
N LEU A 85 -4.08 -4.96 -3.39
CA LEU A 85 -4.29 -4.64 -4.80
C LEU A 85 -2.92 -4.37 -5.43
N ALA A 86 -2.73 -4.88 -6.64
CA ALA A 86 -1.56 -4.59 -7.45
C ALA A 86 -1.98 -4.41 -8.91
N GLN A 87 -1.32 -3.51 -9.63
CA GLN A 87 -1.48 -3.35 -11.08
C GLN A 87 -0.23 -3.87 -11.77
N ASP A 88 -0.39 -4.53 -12.91
CA ASP A 88 0.75 -4.91 -13.74
C ASP A 88 1.49 -3.66 -14.20
N PRO A 89 2.81 -3.55 -13.98
CA PRO A 89 3.57 -2.35 -14.35
C PRO A 89 3.68 -2.13 -15.87
N ARG A 90 3.21 -3.08 -16.69
CA ARG A 90 3.21 -3.01 -18.15
C ARG A 90 1.83 -2.75 -18.75
N ASP A 91 0.78 -2.88 -17.94
CA ASP A 91 -0.60 -2.75 -18.41
C ASP A 91 -1.52 -2.24 -17.28
N PRO A 92 -2.00 -0.98 -17.36
CA PRO A 92 -2.88 -0.41 -16.35
C PRO A 92 -4.23 -1.13 -16.21
N ASN A 93 -4.64 -1.96 -17.19
CA ASN A 93 -5.90 -2.71 -17.13
C ASN A 93 -5.76 -4.06 -16.43
N THR A 94 -4.55 -4.58 -16.25
CA THR A 94 -4.34 -5.84 -15.56
C THR A 94 -4.20 -5.58 -14.05
N LEU A 95 -5.19 -6.03 -13.28
CA LEU A 95 -5.27 -5.87 -11.83
C LEU A 95 -5.22 -7.24 -11.13
N TYR A 96 -4.58 -7.27 -9.97
CA TYR A 96 -4.62 -8.41 -9.05
C TYR A 96 -5.17 -7.96 -7.70
N ALA A 97 -6.01 -8.80 -7.10
CA ALA A 97 -6.62 -8.56 -5.82
C ALA A 97 -6.41 -9.73 -4.87
N GLY A 98 -6.15 -9.40 -3.61
CA GLY A 98 -6.04 -10.34 -2.50
C GLY A 98 -7.07 -10.03 -1.42
N THR A 99 -7.78 -11.04 -0.94
CA THR A 99 -8.93 -10.85 -0.02
C THR A 99 -8.72 -11.39 1.40
N ARG A 100 -9.72 -11.20 2.24
CA ARG A 100 -9.94 -11.86 3.54
C ARG A 100 -11.37 -12.45 3.59
N PRO A 101 -11.58 -13.78 3.76
CA PRO A 101 -10.58 -14.85 3.78
C PRO A 101 -9.65 -14.82 2.57
N ALA A 102 -8.44 -15.39 2.73
CA ALA A 102 -7.43 -15.33 1.68
C ALA A 102 -7.94 -15.98 0.39
N GLY A 103 -7.90 -15.17 -0.68
CA GLY A 103 -8.26 -15.53 -2.05
C GLY A 103 -7.51 -14.60 -3.00
N PHE A 104 -7.27 -15.07 -4.23
CA PHE A 104 -6.57 -14.32 -5.26
C PHE A 104 -7.46 -14.17 -6.48
N LEU A 105 -7.58 -12.94 -6.98
CA LEU A 105 -8.36 -12.66 -8.16
C LEU A 105 -7.55 -11.81 -9.14
N ARG A 106 -7.86 -11.96 -10.43
CA ARG A 106 -7.27 -11.17 -11.51
C ARG A 106 -8.36 -10.55 -12.37
N SER A 107 -8.08 -9.35 -12.86
CA SER A 107 -8.84 -8.72 -13.94
C SER A 107 -7.86 -8.30 -15.03
N GLU A 108 -8.25 -8.43 -16.29
CA GLU A 108 -7.47 -7.99 -17.45
C GLU A 108 -8.14 -6.81 -18.19
N ASP A 109 -9.18 -6.22 -17.58
CA ASP A 109 -10.03 -5.18 -18.19
C ASP A 109 -10.37 -4.01 -17.24
N GLY A 110 -9.42 -3.68 -16.37
CA GLY A 110 -9.53 -2.53 -15.46
C GLY A 110 -10.55 -2.74 -14.34
N GLY A 111 -10.81 -4.01 -13.99
CA GLY A 111 -11.69 -4.41 -12.91
C GLY A 111 -13.15 -4.65 -13.32
N ALA A 112 -13.47 -4.65 -14.62
CA ALA A 112 -14.84 -4.90 -15.08
C ALA A 112 -15.25 -6.38 -14.90
N HIS A 113 -14.31 -7.29 -15.12
CA HIS A 113 -14.48 -8.72 -14.84
C HIS A 113 -13.32 -9.24 -14.00
N TRP A 114 -13.62 -10.16 -13.08
CA TRP A 114 -12.66 -10.78 -12.18
C TRP A 114 -12.74 -12.30 -12.28
N GLU A 115 -11.59 -12.93 -12.43
CA GLU A 115 -11.43 -14.38 -12.34
C GLU A 115 -10.73 -14.76 -11.03
N GLU A 116 -11.19 -15.82 -10.38
CA GLU A 116 -10.52 -16.37 -9.21
C GLU A 116 -9.34 -17.25 -9.65
N LEU A 117 -8.17 -16.99 -9.07
CA LEU A 117 -6.95 -17.73 -9.36
C LEU A 117 -6.80 -18.91 -8.41
N ARG A 118 -6.44 -20.07 -8.96
CA ARG A 118 -6.18 -21.27 -8.17
C ARG A 118 -4.81 -21.18 -7.50
N VAL A 119 -4.79 -21.18 -6.17
CA VAL A 119 -3.56 -21.17 -5.36
C VAL A 119 -3.51 -22.41 -4.46
N PRO A 120 -2.79 -23.47 -4.86
CA PRO A 120 -2.66 -24.68 -4.05
C PRO A 120 -2.07 -24.40 -2.67
N GLY A 121 -2.70 -24.93 -1.62
CA GLY A 121 -2.25 -24.73 -0.24
C GLY A 121 -2.71 -23.43 0.42
N LEU A 122 -3.48 -22.60 -0.28
CA LEU A 122 -4.09 -21.42 0.32
C LEU A 122 -5.20 -21.82 1.30
N ALA A 123 -4.95 -21.62 2.59
CA ALA A 123 -5.97 -21.82 3.62
C ALA A 123 -6.77 -20.54 3.81
N ALA A 124 -8.10 -20.62 3.77
CA ALA A 124 -8.99 -19.49 4.07
C ALA A 124 -9.15 -19.23 5.58
N PHE A 125 -8.84 -20.23 6.41
CA PHE A 125 -9.00 -20.17 7.87
C PHE A 125 -7.75 -20.72 8.56
N SER A 126 -7.31 -20.03 9.62
CA SER A 126 -6.19 -20.44 10.45
C SER A 126 -6.68 -21.13 11.72
N GLU A 127 -6.22 -22.35 11.95
CA GLU A 127 -6.43 -23.08 13.21
C GLU A 127 -5.61 -22.51 14.38
N ILE A 128 -4.57 -21.72 14.09
CA ILE A 128 -3.68 -21.10 15.09
C ILE A 128 -4.37 -19.92 15.76
N ASN A 129 -4.86 -18.97 14.96
CA ASN A 129 -5.53 -17.75 15.46
C ASN A 129 -7.06 -17.82 15.40
N ARG A 130 -7.62 -18.97 15.03
CA ARG A 130 -9.08 -19.23 14.95
C ARG A 130 -9.84 -18.16 14.14
N GLY A 131 -9.28 -17.78 13.00
CA GLY A 131 -9.81 -16.69 12.18
C GLY A 131 -9.43 -16.79 10.70
N PRO A 132 -10.04 -15.95 9.85
CA PRO A 132 -9.72 -15.93 8.43
C PRO A 132 -8.29 -15.43 8.21
N THR A 133 -7.57 -16.12 7.34
CA THR A 133 -6.30 -15.63 6.77
C THR A 133 -6.59 -14.47 5.81
N ARG A 134 -5.57 -13.71 5.44
CA ARG A 134 -5.73 -12.61 4.48
C ARG A 134 -4.48 -12.43 3.64
N VAL A 135 -4.65 -12.10 2.37
CA VAL A 135 -3.53 -11.70 1.51
C VAL A 135 -3.06 -10.32 1.96
N THR A 136 -1.80 -10.20 2.35
CA THR A 136 -1.22 -8.95 2.89
C THR A 136 -0.54 -8.11 1.81
N GLN A 137 -0.01 -8.76 0.78
CA GLN A 137 0.64 -8.07 -0.34
C GLN A 137 0.63 -8.95 -1.59
N ILE A 138 0.52 -8.30 -2.76
CA ILE A 138 0.86 -8.87 -4.06
C ILE A 138 1.95 -7.96 -4.63
N LEU A 139 3.09 -8.54 -5.01
CA LEU A 139 4.28 -7.83 -5.47
C LEU A 139 4.69 -8.37 -6.83
N PHE A 140 4.76 -7.48 -7.82
CA PHE A 140 5.45 -7.77 -9.07
C PHE A 140 6.95 -7.77 -8.82
N ASP A 141 7.65 -8.81 -9.29
CA ASP A 141 9.10 -8.83 -9.23
C ASP A 141 9.65 -7.73 -10.17
N PRO A 142 10.38 -6.73 -9.64
CA PRO A 142 10.88 -5.62 -10.47
C PRO A 142 11.96 -6.06 -11.46
N THR A 143 12.43 -7.30 -11.35
CA THR A 143 13.54 -7.85 -12.12
C THR A 143 13.14 -8.95 -13.09
N ASP A 144 11.91 -9.45 -12.98
CA ASP A 144 11.32 -10.48 -13.81
C ASP A 144 9.82 -10.22 -13.96
N ALA A 145 9.42 -9.71 -15.13
CA ALA A 145 8.08 -9.19 -15.36
C ALA A 145 6.96 -10.26 -15.37
N ASP A 146 7.33 -11.54 -15.39
CA ASP A 146 6.37 -12.65 -15.33
C ASP A 146 6.24 -13.26 -13.93
N THR A 147 7.13 -12.88 -13.02
CA THR A 147 7.14 -13.34 -11.62
C THR A 147 6.30 -12.43 -10.73
N LEU A 148 5.42 -13.05 -9.95
CA LEU A 148 4.66 -12.40 -8.87
C LEU A 148 4.90 -13.12 -7.56
N TRP A 149 4.92 -12.33 -6.50
CA TRP A 149 5.01 -12.77 -5.13
C TRP A 149 3.75 -12.38 -4.39
N ALA A 150 3.29 -13.24 -3.48
CA ALA A 150 2.20 -12.93 -2.58
C ALA A 150 2.53 -13.36 -1.15
N SER A 151 2.24 -12.49 -0.19
CA SER A 151 2.29 -12.83 1.23
C SER A 151 0.88 -12.98 1.80
N VAL A 152 0.72 -13.93 2.71
CA VAL A 152 -0.54 -14.23 3.37
C VAL A 152 -0.32 -14.24 4.88
N GLU A 153 -1.12 -13.46 5.60
CA GLU A 153 -1.16 -13.48 7.07
C GLU A 153 -1.64 -14.88 7.50
N ILE A 154 -0.73 -15.62 8.12
CA ILE A 154 -0.89 -17.00 8.60
C ILE A 154 -1.14 -17.98 7.45
N GLY A 155 -0.53 -17.73 6.30
CA GLY A 155 -0.56 -18.60 5.13
C GLY A 155 0.76 -18.70 4.37
N GLY A 156 1.79 -17.96 4.79
CA GLY A 156 3.12 -18.00 4.19
C GLY A 156 3.24 -17.15 2.92
N ILE A 157 4.19 -17.53 2.07
CA ILE A 157 4.53 -16.86 0.82
C ILE A 157 4.20 -17.78 -0.36
N PHE A 158 3.68 -17.20 -1.43
CA PHE A 158 3.45 -17.87 -2.71
C PHE A 158 4.18 -17.15 -3.84
N ARG A 159 4.69 -17.91 -4.81
CA ARG A 159 5.33 -17.43 -6.03
C ARG A 159 4.60 -17.95 -7.25
N SER A 160 4.37 -17.06 -8.20
CA SER A 160 4.01 -17.35 -9.58
C SER A 160 5.19 -16.96 -10.48
N ARG A 161 5.44 -17.73 -11.55
CA ARG A 161 6.41 -17.38 -12.62
C ARG A 161 5.73 -17.18 -13.98
N ASP A 162 4.41 -17.14 -14.02
CA ASP A 162 3.61 -17.12 -15.25
C ASP A 162 2.43 -16.14 -15.14
N ARG A 163 2.64 -15.02 -14.44
CA ARG A 163 1.65 -13.94 -14.30
C ARG A 163 0.36 -14.38 -13.61
N GLY A 164 0.53 -15.09 -12.50
CA GLY A 164 -0.53 -15.53 -11.60
C GLY A 164 -1.34 -16.72 -12.10
N ARG A 165 -0.96 -17.35 -13.22
CA ARG A 165 -1.69 -18.51 -13.75
C ARG A 165 -1.45 -19.75 -12.89
N THR A 166 -0.24 -19.93 -12.38
CA THR A 166 0.12 -20.99 -11.44
C THR A 166 0.90 -20.43 -10.26
N TRP A 167 0.62 -20.97 -9.08
CA TRP A 167 1.24 -20.55 -7.82
C TRP A 167 1.85 -21.73 -7.09
N THR A 168 2.98 -21.48 -6.44
CA THR A 168 3.70 -22.45 -5.61
C THR A 168 3.99 -21.84 -4.24
N PRO A 169 3.84 -22.60 -3.14
CA PRO A 169 4.24 -22.12 -1.82
C PRO A 169 5.78 -22.00 -1.74
N GLN A 170 6.27 -20.96 -1.08
CA GLN A 170 7.69 -20.59 -0.96
C GLN A 170 8.02 -20.16 0.48
N SER A 171 7.76 -21.03 1.45
CA SER A 171 7.84 -20.68 2.89
C SER A 171 8.93 -21.44 3.66
N GLU A 172 9.82 -22.15 2.96
CA GLU A 172 10.88 -22.94 3.59
C GLU A 172 11.85 -22.05 4.36
N GLY A 173 12.10 -22.36 5.63
CA GLY A 173 12.98 -21.58 6.50
C GLY A 173 12.33 -20.35 7.18
N LEU A 174 11.07 -20.01 6.86
CA LEU A 174 10.33 -19.01 7.63
C LEU A 174 10.08 -19.50 9.06
N VAL A 175 10.40 -18.67 10.05
CA VAL A 175 10.09 -18.94 11.47
C VAL A 175 8.59 -18.81 11.76
N SER A 176 7.85 -18.10 10.92
CA SER A 176 6.41 -17.92 11.03
C SER A 176 5.76 -17.74 9.66
N ALA A 177 4.63 -18.40 9.43
CA ALA A 177 3.79 -18.22 8.24
C ALA A 177 2.91 -16.95 8.32
N ASP A 178 3.01 -16.18 9.41
CA ASP A 178 2.31 -14.91 9.59
C ASP A 178 3.07 -13.76 8.90
N VAL A 179 2.95 -13.71 7.57
CA VAL A 179 3.74 -12.83 6.69
C VAL A 179 2.99 -11.53 6.41
N HIS A 180 3.66 -10.39 6.68
CA HIS A 180 3.06 -9.06 6.60
C HIS A 180 3.44 -8.26 5.36
N GLY A 181 4.61 -8.53 4.78
CA GLY A 181 5.10 -7.79 3.63
C GLY A 181 6.34 -8.44 3.00
N LEU A 182 6.61 -8.04 1.76
CA LEU A 182 7.68 -8.52 0.92
C LEU A 182 8.40 -7.35 0.24
N ALA A 183 9.70 -7.47 0.07
CA ALA A 183 10.49 -6.59 -0.79
C ALA A 183 11.44 -7.40 -1.68
N CYS A 184 11.68 -6.91 -2.89
CA CYS A 184 12.63 -7.47 -3.84
C CYS A 184 13.55 -6.35 -4.32
N ILE A 185 14.86 -6.57 -4.26
CA ILE A 185 15.90 -5.63 -4.68
C ILE A 185 16.99 -6.35 -5.47
N ARG A 186 17.90 -5.60 -6.09
CA ARG A 186 19.19 -6.10 -6.55
C ARG A 186 20.33 -5.52 -5.71
N ASP A 187 21.32 -6.35 -5.36
CA ASP A 187 22.52 -5.85 -4.71
C ASP A 187 23.48 -5.14 -5.69
N GLY A 188 24.59 -4.61 -5.15
CA GLY A 188 25.62 -3.96 -5.96
C GLY A 188 26.32 -4.88 -6.98
N GLN A 189 26.07 -6.19 -6.95
CA GLN A 189 26.52 -7.17 -7.95
C GLN A 189 25.38 -7.60 -8.90
N GLY A 190 24.20 -7.00 -8.79
CA GLY A 190 23.01 -7.34 -9.56
C GLY A 190 22.27 -8.58 -9.09
N ARG A 191 22.65 -9.19 -7.96
CA ARG A 191 22.01 -10.40 -7.42
C ARG A 191 20.69 -10.04 -6.77
N LYS A 192 19.65 -10.85 -7.02
CA LYS A 192 18.33 -10.67 -6.43
C LYS A 192 18.38 -10.98 -4.93
N ILE A 193 17.81 -10.10 -4.12
CA ILE A 193 17.58 -10.34 -2.70
C ILE A 193 16.09 -10.14 -2.43
N LEU A 194 15.50 -11.10 -1.74
CA LEU A 194 14.13 -11.00 -1.25
C LEU A 194 14.11 -10.87 0.26
N PHE A 195 13.16 -10.10 0.76
CA PHE A 195 12.88 -9.97 2.18
C PHE A 195 11.43 -10.30 2.48
N ALA A 196 11.22 -10.90 3.64
CA ALA A 196 9.89 -11.18 4.18
C ALA A 196 9.80 -10.71 5.64
N THR A 197 8.80 -9.90 5.92
CA THR A 197 8.47 -9.46 7.28
C THR A 197 7.38 -10.33 7.86
N THR A 198 7.50 -10.64 9.15
CA THR A 198 6.57 -11.53 9.85
C THR A 198 6.29 -11.03 11.27
N ASN A 199 5.32 -11.64 11.93
CA ASN A 199 5.09 -11.40 13.35
C ASN A 199 6.27 -11.86 14.26
N ARG A 200 7.25 -12.61 13.73
CA ARG A 200 8.39 -13.15 14.48
C ARG A 200 9.76 -12.69 13.99
N GLY A 201 9.86 -11.83 12.97
CA GLY A 201 11.17 -11.46 12.44
C GLY A 201 11.18 -10.97 11.01
N LEU A 202 12.35 -10.46 10.62
CA LEU A 202 12.75 -10.30 9.24
C LEU A 202 13.40 -11.59 8.74
N HIS A 203 13.08 -11.98 7.51
CA HIS A 203 13.75 -13.07 6.81
C HIS A 203 14.29 -12.56 5.48
N ARG A 204 15.36 -13.22 5.02
CA ARG A 204 16.07 -12.88 3.80
C ARG A 204 16.31 -14.12 2.95
N SER A 205 16.14 -14.00 1.64
CA SER A 205 16.46 -15.04 0.65
C SER A 205 17.39 -14.47 -0.43
N GLU A 206 18.37 -15.27 -0.83
CA GLU A 206 19.29 -15.00 -1.97
C GLU A 206 19.14 -16.02 -3.11
N ASP A 207 18.20 -16.95 -2.99
CA ASP A 207 17.96 -18.07 -3.91
C ASP A 207 16.57 -17.99 -4.54
N GLU A 208 16.16 -16.77 -4.90
CA GLU A 208 14.85 -16.49 -5.50
C GLU A 208 13.65 -17.00 -4.67
N GLY A 209 13.77 -16.95 -3.35
CA GLY A 209 12.71 -17.28 -2.38
C GLY A 209 12.52 -18.78 -2.15
N ASP A 210 13.43 -19.62 -2.67
CA ASP A 210 13.39 -21.06 -2.46
C ASP A 210 13.69 -21.40 -0.99
N THR A 211 14.60 -20.66 -0.32
CA THR A 211 14.81 -20.75 1.14
C THR A 211 14.94 -19.38 1.81
N TRP A 212 14.48 -19.28 3.06
CA TRP A 212 14.49 -18.07 3.85
C TRP A 212 15.35 -18.22 5.10
N THR A 213 16.20 -17.25 5.37
CA THR A 213 17.03 -17.18 6.59
C THR A 213 16.54 -16.06 7.50
N PHE A 214 16.24 -16.40 8.76
CA PHE A 214 15.92 -15.40 9.79
C PHE A 214 17.10 -14.46 10.03
N GLN A 215 16.83 -13.15 10.06
CA GLN A 215 17.81 -12.12 10.34
C GLN A 215 17.48 -11.45 11.68
N LEU A 216 18.34 -11.64 12.67
CA LEU A 216 18.19 -11.01 13.98
C LEU A 216 18.36 -9.49 13.84
N LEU A 217 17.39 -8.74 14.34
CA LEU A 217 17.45 -7.28 14.37
C LEU A 217 18.04 -6.79 15.70
N ASP A 218 18.87 -5.75 15.64
CA ASP A 218 19.28 -4.97 16.82
C ASP A 218 18.11 -4.08 17.28
N SER A 219 17.12 -4.74 17.86
CA SER A 219 15.91 -4.14 18.37
C SER A 219 15.40 -4.98 19.55
N PRO A 220 14.81 -4.34 20.59
CA PRO A 220 14.15 -5.07 21.66
C PRO A 220 12.96 -5.92 21.17
N TRP A 221 12.50 -5.73 19.93
CA TRP A 221 11.38 -6.47 19.34
C TRP A 221 11.75 -7.00 17.96
N GLN A 222 11.32 -8.23 17.67
CA GLN A 222 11.54 -8.86 16.35
C GLN A 222 10.31 -8.75 15.44
N TYR A 223 9.16 -8.29 15.94
CA TYR A 223 7.97 -8.11 15.12
C TYR A 223 8.22 -7.04 14.04
N THR A 224 7.94 -7.38 12.79
CA THR A 224 8.11 -6.49 11.63
C THR A 224 6.81 -6.33 10.86
N ARG A 225 6.61 -5.20 10.17
CA ARG A 225 5.40 -4.94 9.37
C ARG A 225 5.76 -4.63 7.91
N ALA A 226 5.77 -3.36 7.51
CA ALA A 226 6.20 -2.97 6.18
C ALA A 226 7.72 -3.12 5.99
N ILE A 227 8.14 -3.53 4.80
CA ILE A 227 9.50 -3.39 4.29
C ILE A 227 9.43 -2.77 2.91
N VAL A 228 10.15 -1.67 2.68
CA VAL A 228 10.05 -0.88 1.44
C VAL A 228 11.45 -0.46 1.01
N PRO A 229 11.88 -0.80 -0.23
CA PRO A 229 13.10 -0.23 -0.82
C PRO A 229 12.99 1.29 -0.95
N GLY A 230 14.10 1.99 -0.71
CA GLY A 230 14.21 3.42 -0.97
C GLY A 230 14.05 3.70 -2.45
N ALA A 231 13.39 4.81 -2.79
CA ALA A 231 13.26 5.19 -4.19
C ALA A 231 14.65 5.51 -4.77
N GLY A 232 14.98 4.95 -5.94
CA GLY A 232 16.19 5.25 -6.70
C GLY A 232 17.50 4.65 -6.18
N ASP A 233 17.50 3.92 -5.06
CA ASP A 233 18.68 3.24 -4.53
C ASP A 233 18.31 1.94 -3.79
N ASP A 234 18.59 0.80 -4.42
CA ASP A 234 18.35 -0.54 -3.87
C ASP A 234 19.19 -0.84 -2.61
N ALA A 235 20.24 -0.06 -2.33
CA ALA A 235 21.01 -0.18 -1.08
C ALA A 235 20.22 0.30 0.13
N VAL A 236 19.29 1.24 -0.08
CA VAL A 236 18.49 1.84 0.99
C VAL A 236 17.19 1.06 1.17
N LEU A 237 16.89 0.64 2.39
CA LEU A 237 15.61 0.02 2.73
C LEU A 237 15.08 0.57 4.05
N PHE A 238 13.75 0.61 4.16
CA PHE A 238 13.05 0.95 5.38
C PHE A 238 12.26 -0.25 5.89
N LEU A 239 12.31 -0.48 7.19
CA LEU A 239 11.67 -1.60 7.86
C LEU A 239 10.91 -1.11 9.09
N ALA A 240 9.60 -1.33 9.07
CA ALA A 240 8.72 -1.04 10.19
C ALA A 240 8.87 -2.13 11.26
N ASN A 241 9.16 -1.73 12.50
CA ASN A 241 9.39 -2.61 13.63
C ASN A 241 8.70 -2.09 14.90
N GLY A 242 8.33 -2.99 15.81
CA GLY A 242 7.68 -2.62 17.07
C GLY A 242 7.30 -3.83 17.89
N ASN A 243 6.53 -3.62 18.96
CA ASN A 243 6.23 -4.66 19.93
C ASN A 243 4.93 -5.45 19.67
N GLY A 244 4.46 -5.45 18.42
CA GLY A 244 3.26 -6.16 17.97
C GLY A 244 2.11 -5.23 17.59
N PRO A 245 0.96 -5.77 17.15
CA PRO A 245 -0.20 -4.97 16.74
C PRO A 245 -1.21 -4.71 17.89
N PRO A 246 -1.73 -3.48 18.06
CA PRO A 246 -1.15 -2.25 17.51
C PRO A 246 0.19 -1.91 18.18
N GLY A 247 0.44 -2.47 19.38
CA GLY A 247 1.62 -2.19 20.18
C GLY A 247 1.52 -0.84 20.87
N ASN A 248 2.54 -0.48 21.63
CA ASN A 248 2.68 0.82 22.28
C ASN A 248 4.11 1.39 22.16
N ALA A 249 4.95 0.73 21.35
CA ALA A 249 6.30 1.17 21.04
C ALA A 249 6.71 0.63 19.67
N GLY A 250 7.51 1.41 18.95
CA GLY A 250 7.97 1.08 17.61
C GLY A 250 9.33 1.68 17.31
N ARG A 251 9.85 1.36 16.12
CA ARG A 251 10.95 2.07 15.47
C ARG A 251 10.87 1.86 13.97
N LEU A 252 11.41 2.82 13.24
CA LEU A 252 11.65 2.69 11.81
C LEU A 252 13.12 2.33 11.67
N LEU A 253 13.41 1.15 11.15
CA LEU A 253 14.77 0.72 10.86
C LEU A 253 15.13 1.10 9.43
N ARG A 254 16.38 1.51 9.20
CA ARG A 254 16.93 1.84 7.90
C ARG A 254 18.19 1.01 7.64
N SER A 255 18.31 0.51 6.42
CA SER A 255 19.53 -0.10 5.88
C SER A 255 20.09 0.78 4.77
N GLU A 256 21.41 0.72 4.57
CA GLU A 256 22.15 1.38 3.46
C GLU A 256 23.09 0.38 2.75
N ASP A 257 22.92 -0.90 3.03
CA ASP A 257 23.81 -1.97 2.59
C ASP A 257 23.02 -3.20 2.12
N TYR A 258 21.91 -2.95 1.43
CA TYR A 258 21.04 -3.98 0.83
C TYR A 258 20.47 -4.92 1.91
N GLY A 259 20.08 -4.37 3.05
CA GLY A 259 19.45 -5.07 4.17
C GLY A 259 20.39 -5.96 4.97
N ARG A 260 21.71 -5.78 4.89
CA ARG A 260 22.67 -6.57 5.69
C ARG A 260 22.73 -6.06 7.13
N MET A 261 22.72 -4.75 7.32
CA MET A 261 22.65 -4.09 8.62
C MET A 261 21.45 -3.15 8.67
N TRP A 262 20.91 -3.00 9.88
CA TRP A 262 19.75 -2.17 10.17
C TRP A 262 20.06 -1.25 11.35
N ARG A 263 19.72 0.03 11.23
CA ARG A 263 19.89 1.04 12.28
C ARG A 263 18.57 1.77 12.51
N ASP A 264 18.37 2.28 13.71
CA ASP A 264 17.22 3.15 13.98
C ASP A 264 17.32 4.42 13.12
N ALA A 265 16.24 4.75 12.41
CA ALA A 265 16.13 5.94 11.58
C ALA A 265 15.82 7.22 12.40
N GLY A 266 15.55 7.09 13.70
CA GLY A 266 15.48 8.23 14.61
C GLY A 266 14.22 9.08 14.46
N LEU A 267 13.04 8.43 14.39
CA LEU A 267 11.76 9.17 14.39
C LEU A 267 11.64 10.03 15.67
N PRO A 268 11.22 11.31 15.55
CA PRO A 268 11.21 12.23 16.68
C PRO A 268 10.08 11.95 17.68
N GLY A 269 10.42 11.95 18.97
CA GLY A 269 9.46 11.84 20.06
C GLY A 269 8.95 10.41 20.32
N PRO A 270 8.08 10.23 21.34
CA PRO A 270 7.53 8.93 21.67
C PRO A 270 6.54 8.45 20.60
N LEU A 271 6.68 7.18 20.21
CA LEU A 271 5.75 6.51 19.30
C LEU A 271 4.58 5.90 20.08
N ASN A 272 3.36 6.14 19.62
CA ASN A 272 2.14 5.68 20.28
C ASN A 272 1.78 4.21 20.01
N SER A 273 2.46 3.58 19.03
CA SER A 273 2.23 2.20 18.58
C SER A 273 3.38 1.74 17.67
N SER A 274 3.33 0.49 17.20
CA SER A 274 4.29 -0.02 16.21
C SER A 274 4.27 0.81 14.94
N VAL A 275 5.45 1.02 14.32
CA VAL A 275 5.51 1.55 12.96
C VAL A 275 4.80 0.56 12.03
N TRP A 276 4.01 1.07 11.09
CA TRP A 276 3.07 0.26 10.32
C TRP A 276 3.21 0.43 8.81
N CYS A 277 3.20 1.67 8.34
CA CYS A 277 3.27 2.00 6.91
C CYS A 277 4.54 2.80 6.62
N VAL A 278 5.16 2.51 5.47
CA VAL A 278 6.22 3.32 4.87
C VAL A 278 5.84 3.56 3.41
N ALA A 279 5.96 4.79 2.94
CA ALA A 279 5.67 5.16 1.57
C ALA A 279 6.78 6.08 1.03
N CYS A 280 7.64 5.52 0.17
CA CYS A 280 8.64 6.27 -0.58
C CYS A 280 8.00 6.88 -1.84
N HIS A 281 8.35 8.12 -2.16
CA HIS A 281 7.85 8.77 -3.36
C HIS A 281 8.62 8.26 -4.61
N PRO A 282 7.93 7.75 -5.66
CA PRO A 282 8.58 7.05 -6.77
C PRO A 282 9.44 7.93 -7.68
N PHE A 283 9.21 9.25 -7.68
CA PHE A 283 9.94 10.22 -8.53
C PHE A 283 10.74 11.26 -7.73
N ASP A 284 10.71 11.17 -6.40
CA ASP A 284 11.40 12.09 -5.49
C ASP A 284 11.97 11.27 -4.34
N PRO A 285 13.20 10.75 -4.49
CA PRO A 285 13.78 9.85 -3.50
C PRO A 285 14.01 10.51 -2.14
N ALA A 286 13.96 11.84 -2.08
CA ALA A 286 14.07 12.56 -0.83
C ALA A 286 12.80 12.48 0.02
N LEU A 287 11.63 12.25 -0.60
CA LEU A 287 10.35 12.33 0.07
C LEU A 287 9.87 10.95 0.54
N VAL A 288 9.81 10.75 1.86
CA VAL A 288 9.36 9.50 2.50
C VAL A 288 8.36 9.79 3.61
N PHE A 289 7.26 9.04 3.63
CA PHE A 289 6.28 9.10 4.71
C PHE A 289 6.28 7.81 5.52
N VAL A 290 6.10 7.96 6.83
CA VAL A 290 6.00 6.85 7.76
C VAL A 290 4.82 7.11 8.68
N ALA A 291 4.07 6.04 9.00
CA ALA A 291 3.05 6.13 10.02
C ALA A 291 3.12 4.97 11.02
N THR A 292 2.81 5.27 12.28
CA THR A 292 2.50 4.26 13.29
C THR A 292 1.10 3.71 13.06
N ASN A 293 0.78 2.53 13.61
CA ASN A 293 -0.53 1.90 13.45
C ASN A 293 -1.66 2.83 13.94
N LEU A 294 -1.47 3.48 15.09
CA LEU A 294 -2.39 4.44 15.67
C LEU A 294 -2.14 5.88 15.19
N GLY A 295 -1.71 6.03 13.94
CA GLY A 295 -1.95 7.26 13.18
C GLY A 295 -0.97 8.41 13.36
N GLN A 296 0.12 8.27 14.13
CA GLN A 296 1.18 9.28 14.11
C GLN A 296 1.87 9.27 12.76
N LEU A 297 2.03 10.45 12.18
CA LEU A 297 2.58 10.63 10.85
C LEU A 297 3.94 11.34 10.90
N PHE A 298 4.88 10.86 10.10
CA PHE A 298 6.22 11.41 9.96
C PHE A 298 6.58 11.58 8.50
N ARG A 299 7.38 12.59 8.21
CA ARG A 299 7.89 12.89 6.88
C ARG A 299 9.40 13.09 6.93
N SER A 300 10.07 12.61 5.90
CA SER A 300 11.43 13.00 5.53
C SER A 300 11.39 13.68 4.16
N THR A 301 12.25 14.68 3.98
CA THR A 301 12.50 15.38 2.72
C THR A 301 13.98 15.30 2.31
N ASP A 302 14.70 14.32 2.83
CA ASP A 302 16.12 14.07 2.59
C ASP A 302 16.47 12.57 2.48
N GLY A 303 15.48 11.74 2.11
CA GLY A 303 15.69 10.31 1.85
C GLY A 303 15.73 9.45 3.10
N GLY A 304 15.08 9.91 4.17
CA GLY A 304 15.00 9.24 5.46
C GLY A 304 16.19 9.47 6.37
N LEU A 305 17.00 10.50 6.11
CA LEU A 305 18.14 10.88 6.95
C LEU A 305 17.69 11.71 8.17
N ALA A 306 16.70 12.58 7.98
CA ALA A 306 16.03 13.32 9.05
C ALA A 306 14.51 13.21 8.91
N TRP A 307 13.83 13.33 10.06
CA TRP A 307 12.39 13.15 10.16
C TRP A 307 11.75 14.27 10.95
N GLU A 308 10.58 14.71 10.50
CA GLU A 308 9.68 15.57 11.25
C GLU A 308 8.37 14.83 11.56
N ARG A 309 7.80 15.09 12.74
CA ARG A 309 6.44 14.64 13.06
C ARG A 309 5.46 15.66 12.50
N LEU A 310 4.48 15.18 11.75
CA LEU A 310 3.42 16.00 11.16
C LEU A 310 2.29 16.24 12.18
N PRO A 311 1.54 17.37 12.05
CA PRO A 311 0.59 17.78 13.07
C PRO A 311 -0.69 16.93 13.10
N HIS A 312 -1.06 16.29 12.00
CA HIS A 312 -2.23 15.43 11.93
C HIS A 312 -1.94 14.05 12.53
N GLU A 313 -2.84 13.58 13.38
CA GLU A 313 -2.81 12.22 13.94
C GLU A 313 -4.12 11.53 13.55
N PHE A 314 -4.01 10.43 12.82
CA PHE A 314 -5.16 9.63 12.41
C PHE A 314 -5.64 8.73 13.56
N GLY A 315 -6.78 8.07 13.34
CA GLY A 315 -7.06 6.81 14.03
C GLY A 315 -6.12 5.70 13.52
N GLU A 316 -6.66 4.50 13.39
CA GLU A 316 -5.88 3.39 12.85
C GLU A 316 -5.60 3.58 11.35
N ILE A 317 -4.33 3.67 10.96
CA ILE A 317 -3.89 3.83 9.56
C ILE A 317 -3.42 2.49 8.99
N ARG A 318 -3.79 2.22 7.74
CA ARG A 318 -3.58 0.93 7.08
C ARG A 318 -2.89 1.03 5.74
N ALA A 319 -3.02 2.16 5.05
CA ALA A 319 -2.36 2.40 3.78
C ALA A 319 -1.86 3.84 3.68
N LEU A 320 -0.71 4.00 3.03
CA LEU A 320 -0.19 5.27 2.54
C LEU A 320 0.18 5.09 1.07
N CYS A 321 -0.19 6.04 0.22
CA CYS A 321 0.11 6.00 -1.20
C CYS A 321 0.43 7.39 -1.72
N TRP A 322 1.37 7.46 -2.65
CA TRP A 322 1.69 8.66 -3.40
C TRP A 322 1.14 8.54 -4.81
N ARG A 323 0.68 9.65 -5.39
CA ARG A 323 0.35 9.71 -6.81
C ARG A 323 0.83 11.03 -7.43
N PRO A 324 1.58 10.97 -8.55
CA PRO A 324 1.85 12.16 -9.33
C PRO A 324 0.61 12.49 -10.18
N ILE A 325 -0.01 13.64 -9.96
CA ILE A 325 -1.11 14.09 -10.83
C ILE A 325 -0.81 15.44 -11.46
N THR A 326 -1.29 15.62 -12.69
CA THR A 326 -1.27 16.93 -13.34
C THR A 326 -2.57 17.63 -13.03
N VAL A 327 -2.52 18.74 -12.28
CA VAL A 327 -3.69 19.57 -12.01
C VAL A 327 -3.64 20.88 -12.78
N ALA A 328 -4.82 21.49 -12.96
CA ALA A 328 -4.91 22.86 -13.45
C ALA A 328 -4.15 23.82 -12.50
N PRO A 329 -3.42 24.82 -13.03
CA PRO A 329 -2.59 25.71 -12.21
C PRO A 329 -3.35 26.50 -11.13
N ASP A 330 -4.65 26.66 -11.31
CA ASP A 330 -5.58 27.45 -10.50
C ASP A 330 -6.46 26.61 -9.57
N ARG A 331 -6.26 25.28 -9.50
CA ARG A 331 -6.99 24.40 -8.57
C ARG A 331 -6.77 24.87 -7.12
N PRO A 332 -7.82 25.24 -6.36
CA PRO A 332 -7.64 25.65 -4.98
C PRO A 332 -7.06 24.52 -4.11
N PRO A 333 -6.29 24.83 -3.06
CA PRO A 333 -5.86 23.83 -2.07
C PRO A 333 -7.06 23.04 -1.55
N HIS A 334 -6.88 21.73 -1.33
CA HIS A 334 -7.92 20.86 -0.76
C HIS A 334 -9.23 20.78 -1.55
N SER A 335 -9.24 21.24 -2.81
CA SER A 335 -10.43 21.22 -3.66
C SER A 335 -10.72 19.87 -4.33
N LEU A 336 -9.93 18.82 -4.00
CA LEU A 336 -10.14 17.44 -4.47
C LEU A 336 -11.57 16.94 -4.25
N THR A 337 -12.26 17.45 -3.24
CA THR A 337 -13.60 17.02 -2.85
C THR A 337 -14.67 18.10 -3.04
N VAL A 338 -14.28 19.28 -3.55
CA VAL A 338 -15.16 20.44 -3.73
C VAL A 338 -15.81 20.35 -5.11
N ARG A 339 -17.15 20.42 -5.15
CA ARG A 339 -17.89 20.43 -6.43
C ARG A 339 -17.48 21.64 -7.28
N PRO A 340 -17.34 21.50 -8.61
CA PRO A 340 -17.51 22.65 -9.49
C PRO A 340 -18.88 23.28 -9.22
N PRO A 341 -19.01 24.61 -9.20
CA PRO A 341 -20.30 25.25 -9.04
C PRO A 341 -21.26 24.71 -10.10
N VAL A 342 -22.49 24.37 -9.69
CA VAL A 342 -23.54 23.96 -10.62
C VAL A 342 -23.78 25.14 -11.55
N THR A 343 -23.38 25.02 -12.81
CA THR A 343 -23.80 25.98 -13.84
C THR A 343 -25.31 25.86 -13.94
N ALA A 344 -26.01 26.94 -13.60
CA ALA A 344 -27.45 27.01 -13.77
C ALA A 344 -27.79 26.71 -15.25
N PRO A 345 -28.83 25.90 -15.54
CA PRO A 345 -29.28 25.73 -16.90
C PRO A 345 -29.61 27.11 -17.48
N ALA A 346 -29.16 27.36 -18.72
CA ALA A 346 -29.50 28.58 -19.44
C ALA A 346 -31.03 28.77 -19.41
N PRO A 347 -31.54 29.98 -19.13
CA PRO A 347 -32.97 30.22 -19.08
C PRO A 347 -33.55 29.81 -20.43
N THR A 348 -34.44 28.82 -20.42
CA THR A 348 -35.25 28.46 -21.56
C THR A 348 -36.07 29.69 -21.92
N SER A 349 -35.82 30.25 -23.10
CA SER A 349 -36.64 31.31 -23.65
C SER A 349 -38.06 30.76 -23.84
N ASP A 350 -38.96 31.10 -22.93
CA ASP A 350 -40.39 30.91 -23.12
C ASP A 350 -40.79 31.69 -24.37
N THR A 351 -41.07 30.94 -25.43
CA THR A 351 -41.73 31.46 -26.62
C THR A 351 -43.19 31.62 -26.24
N ALA A 352 -43.62 32.88 -26.13
CA ALA A 352 -45.02 33.24 -26.02
C ALA A 352 -45.80 32.58 -27.19
N LEU A 353 -46.78 31.76 -26.84
CA LEU A 353 -47.79 31.30 -27.78
C LEU A 353 -48.88 32.39 -27.96
N PRO A 354 -49.49 32.46 -29.16
CA PRO A 354 -50.18 33.64 -29.70
C PRO A 354 -51.52 33.98 -29.05
#